data_AF-A0A1J8R366-F1
#
_entry.id   AF-A0A1J8R366-F1
#
_cell.length_a   1.000
_cell.length_b   1.000
_cell.length_c   1.000
_cell.angle_alpha   90.00
_cell.angle_beta   90.00
_cell.angle_gamma   90.00
#
_symmetry.space_group_name_H-M   'P 1'
#
loop_
_entity.id
_entity.type
_entity.pdbx_description
1 polymer ?
#
loop_
_entity_poly.entity_id
_entity_poly.type
_entity_poly.pdbx_seq_one_letter_code
_entity_poly.pdbx_strand_id
1 'polypeptide(L)'
;MTMESANKSKDTMLGVIENLRFDFGGGEIQLQVQVIEILLSRPFYAHTSCVTRDTINGDQNITLSDPNTGKEITIATRNWLKVLGPGF
;
A
#
# COMPACT_ATOMS: atom_id res chain seq x y z
N MET A 1 -3.79 15.24 5.16
CA MET A 1 -4.55 15.99 4.13
C MET A 1 -5.78 15.14 3.79
N THR A 2 -6.96 15.73 3.67
CA THR A 2 -8.21 14.99 3.51
C THR A 2 -8.74 15.20 2.10
N MET A 3 -8.97 14.12 1.36
CA MET A 3 -9.65 14.18 0.07
C MET A 3 -11.15 14.16 0.31
N GLU A 4 -11.90 15.01 -0.40
CA GLU A 4 -13.35 14.91 -0.47
C GLU A 4 -13.75 14.32 -1.81
N SER A 5 -14.38 13.15 -1.78
CA SER A 5 -14.86 12.49 -2.98
C SER A 5 -16.21 13.07 -3.43
N ALA A 6 -16.64 12.79 -4.67
CA ALA A 6 -17.88 13.32 -5.24
C ALA A 6 -19.13 12.90 -4.44
N ASN A 7 -19.05 11.79 -3.70
CA ASN A 7 -20.08 11.32 -2.78
C ASN A 7 -20.04 12.01 -1.39
N LYS A 8 -19.22 13.05 -1.22
CA LYS A 8 -18.94 13.77 0.03
C LYS A 8 -18.26 12.92 1.12
N SER A 9 -17.72 11.73 0.78
CA SER A 9 -16.84 11.00 1.70
C SER A 9 -15.55 11.78 1.89
N LYS A 10 -15.05 11.77 3.12
CA LYS A 10 -13.79 12.40 3.48
C LYS A 10 -12.80 11.31 3.85
N ASP A 11 -11.87 11.07 2.95
CA ASP A 11 -10.87 10.03 3.11
C ASP A 11 -9.51 10.66 3.41
N THR A 12 -8.78 10.05 4.35
CA THR A 12 -7.44 10.53 4.70
C THR A 12 -6.46 10.07 3.63
N MET A 13 -5.78 11.01 2.97
CA MET A 13 -4.77 10.67 1.97
C MET A 13 -3.49 10.17 2.63
N LEU A 14 -2.91 9.11 2.08
CA LEU A 14 -1.58 8.62 2.45
C LEU A 14 -0.48 9.54 1.94
N GLY A 15 -0.69 10.19 0.78
CA GLY A 15 0.28 11.13 0.22
C GLY A 15 -0.03 11.56 -1.20
N VAL A 16 0.94 12.24 -1.82
CA VAL A 16 0.91 12.65 -3.22
C VAL A 16 2.16 12.11 -3.91
N ILE A 17 1.99 11.47 -5.06
CA ILE A 17 3.08 11.10 -5.96
C ILE A 17 3.20 12.21 -7.00
N GLU A 18 4.33 12.90 -6.98
CA GLU A 18 4.59 14.00 -7.89
C GLU A 18 5.09 13.50 -9.25
N ASN A 19 4.56 14.10 -10.32
CA ASN A 19 5.00 13.88 -11.70
C ASN A 19 5.00 12.40 -12.14
N LEU A 20 4.01 11.63 -11.69
CA LEU A 20 3.85 10.24 -12.09
C LEU A 20 3.50 10.17 -13.58
N ARG A 21 4.30 9.40 -14.33
CA ARG A 21 4.14 9.22 -15.77
C ARG A 21 3.00 8.23 -16.05
N PHE A 22 2.04 8.66 -16.86
CA PHE A 22 0.98 7.81 -17.42
C PHE A 22 1.07 7.79 -18.93
N ASP A 23 0.94 6.61 -19.51
CA ASP A 23 0.71 6.44 -20.93
C ASP A 23 -0.66 5.80 -21.15
N PHE A 24 -1.55 6.52 -21.83
CA PHE A 24 -2.88 6.06 -22.20
C PHE A 24 -2.94 5.51 -23.65
N GLY A 25 -1.78 5.17 -24.23
CA GLY A 25 -1.62 4.69 -25.60
C GLY A 25 -1.43 5.79 -26.64
N GLY A 26 -1.31 7.06 -26.21
CA GLY A 26 -1.15 8.23 -27.08
C GLY A 26 0.09 9.06 -26.77
N GLY A 27 0.93 8.60 -25.83
CA GLY A 27 2.09 9.34 -25.33
C GLY A 27 2.04 9.54 -23.82
N GLU A 28 3.22 9.82 -23.26
CA GLU A 28 3.42 9.96 -21.82
C GLU A 28 3.02 11.36 -21.32
N ILE A 29 2.20 11.43 -20.28
CA ILE A 29 1.87 12.65 -19.53
C ILE A 29 2.24 12.49 -18.06
N GLN A 30 2.74 13.56 -17.44
CA GLN A 30 3.05 13.59 -16.02
C GLN A 30 1.84 14.11 -15.22
N LEU A 31 1.38 13.34 -14.25
CA LEU A 31 0.25 13.65 -13.39
C LEU A 31 0.65 13.70 -11.93
N GLN A 32 -0.01 14.58 -11.17
CA GLN A 32 0.05 14.61 -9.71
C GLN A 32 -0.99 13.64 -9.17
N VAL A 33 -0.57 12.56 -8.50
CA VAL A 33 -1.48 11.50 -8.05
C VAL A 33 -1.64 11.53 -6.55
N GLN A 34 -2.86 11.83 -6.10
CA GLN A 34 -3.25 11.70 -4.71
C GLN A 34 -3.52 10.22 -4.39
N VAL A 35 -2.82 9.69 -3.38
CA VAL A 35 -2.94 8.31 -2.96
C VAL A 35 -3.79 8.26 -1.69
N ILE A 36 -4.95 7.62 -1.79
CA ILE A 36 -5.82 7.32 -0.65
C ILE A 36 -5.49 5.95 -0.09
N GLU A 37 -5.48 4.93 -0.95
CA GLU A 37 -5.18 3.55 -0.60
C GLU A 37 -4.42 2.88 -1.75
N ILE A 38 -3.58 1.91 -1.40
CA ILE A 38 -2.89 1.06 -2.38
C ILE A 38 -3.29 -0.39 -2.09
N LEU A 39 -3.92 -1.03 -3.06
CA LEU A 39 -4.27 -2.44 -2.98
C LEU A 39 -3.13 -3.28 -3.55
N LEU A 40 -2.43 -3.98 -2.66
CA LEU A 40 -1.38 -4.92 -3.05
C LEU A 40 -2.00 -6.28 -3.38
N SER A 41 -1.95 -6.65 -4.65
CA SER A 41 -2.45 -7.93 -5.16
C SER A 41 -1.32 -8.93 -5.40
N ARG A 42 -1.66 -10.18 -5.73
CA ARG A 42 -0.68 -11.26 -5.98
C ARG A 42 0.43 -10.88 -6.99
N PRO A 43 0.15 -10.19 -8.12
CA PRO A 43 1.20 -9.73 -9.01
C PRO A 43 2.23 -8.83 -8.32
N PHE A 44 1.78 -7.95 -7.42
CA PHE A 44 2.68 -7.08 -6.67
C PHE A 44 3.56 -7.87 -5.70
N TYR A 45 2.96 -8.86 -5.00
CA TYR A 45 3.71 -9.74 -4.11
C TYR A 45 4.76 -10.56 -4.87
N ALA A 46 4.41 -11.11 -6.03
CA ALA A 46 5.35 -11.84 -6.87
C ALA A 46 6.47 -10.93 -7.38
N HIS A 47 6.14 -9.72 -7.83
CA HIS A 47 7.11 -8.77 -8.36
C HIS A 47 8.11 -8.29 -7.30
N THR A 48 7.66 -8.09 -6.07
CA THR A 48 8.48 -7.62 -4.95
C THR A 48 9.14 -8.73 -4.13
N SER A 49 9.02 -9.99 -4.57
CA SER A 49 9.46 -11.16 -3.79
C SER A 49 8.99 -11.08 -2.33
N CYS A 50 7.72 -10.74 -2.16
CA CYS A 50 7.14 -10.42 -0.86
C CYS A 50 7.25 -11.60 0.11
N VAL A 51 7.79 -11.34 1.30
CA VAL A 51 7.91 -12.33 2.39
C VAL A 51 7.03 -11.94 3.56
N THR A 52 6.10 -12.82 3.91
CA THR A 52 5.33 -12.70 5.14
C THR A 52 6.01 -13.49 6.26
N ARG A 53 6.19 -12.89 7.42
CA ARG A 53 6.72 -13.54 8.62
C ARG A 53 5.77 -13.40 9.79
N ASP A 54 5.23 -14.52 10.22
CA ASP A 54 4.45 -14.63 11.44
C ASP A 54 5.38 -14.84 12.63
N THR A 55 5.05 -14.20 13.75
CA THR A 55 5.77 -14.33 15.01
C THR A 55 4.93 -15.10 16.02
N ILE A 56 5.59 -15.73 17.00
CA ILE A 56 4.88 -16.48 18.07
C ILE A 56 3.92 -15.60 18.89
N ASN A 57 4.14 -14.28 18.89
CA ASN A 57 3.29 -13.31 19.56
C ASN A 57 2.01 -12.97 18.77
N GLY A 58 1.80 -13.62 17.61
CA GLY A 58 0.66 -13.38 16.74
C GLY A 58 0.79 -12.11 15.90
N ASP A 59 1.93 -11.42 15.94
CA ASP A 59 2.21 -10.30 15.05
C ASP A 59 2.77 -10.82 13.73
N GLN A 60 2.38 -10.20 12.62
CA GLN A 60 2.79 -10.58 11.28
C GLN A 60 3.45 -9.38 10.59
N ASN A 61 4.59 -9.61 9.95
CA ASN A 61 5.32 -8.61 9.18
C ASN A 61 5.33 -8.98 7.70
N ILE A 62 5.18 -7.97 6.84
CA ILE A 62 5.32 -8.11 5.38
C ILE A 62 6.60 -7.39 4.96
N THR A 63 7.49 -8.10 4.26
CA THR A 63 8.71 -7.54 3.69
C THR A 63 8.59 -7.49 2.18
N LEU A 64 8.75 -6.31 1.60
CA LEU A 64 8.74 -6.07 0.15
C LEU A 64 10.16 -5.73 -0.29
N SER A 65 10.63 -6.40 -1.34
CA SER A 65 11.93 -6.10 -1.96
C SER A 65 11.70 -5.36 -3.26
N ASP A 66 12.32 -4.20 -3.44
CA ASP A 66 12.29 -3.49 -4.72
C ASP A 66 13.17 -4.27 -5.73
N PRO A 67 12.60 -4.82 -6.81
CA PRO A 67 13.36 -5.60 -7.78
C PRO A 67 14.39 -4.77 -8.56
N ASN A 68 14.24 -3.44 -8.60
CA ASN A 68 15.14 -2.56 -9.34
C ASN A 68 16.38 -2.16 -8.53
N THR A 69 16.22 -1.96 -7.22
CA THR A 69 17.30 -1.47 -6.35
C THR A 69 17.79 -2.49 -5.33
N GLY A 70 17.04 -3.57 -5.11
CA GLY A 70 17.29 -4.55 -4.06
C GLY A 70 16.97 -4.04 -2.65
N LYS A 71 16.43 -2.83 -2.51
CA LYS A 71 16.07 -2.26 -1.21
C LYS A 71 14.86 -2.97 -0.63
N GLU A 72 14.94 -3.34 0.64
CA GLU A 72 13.85 -3.97 1.36
C GLU A 72 13.09 -2.96 2.25
N ILE A 73 11.78 -3.14 2.35
CA ILE A 73 10.89 -2.41 3.24
C ILE A 73 10.08 -3.43 4.03
N THR A 74 10.15 -3.36 5.36
CA THR A 74 9.34 -4.20 6.25
C THR A 74 8.21 -3.38 6.86
N ILE A 75 6.99 -3.88 6.72
CA ILE A 75 5.75 -3.28 7.20
C ILE A 75 5.12 -4.23 8.21
N ALA A 76 4.92 -3.75 9.44
CA ALA A 76 4.15 -4.50 10.43
C ALA A 76 2.67 -4.49 10.04
N THR A 77 2.07 -5.66 9.91
CA THR A 77 0.62 -5.76 9.68
C THR A 77 -0.11 -5.57 11.00
N ARG A 78 -1.29 -4.96 10.94
CA ARG A 78 -2.11 -4.81 12.14
C ARG A 78 -2.63 -6.17 12.56
N ASN A 79 -2.40 -6.53 13.82
CA ASN A 79 -2.94 -7.74 14.40
C ASN A 79 -4.48 -7.60 14.51
N TRP A 80 -5.20 -8.23 13.58
CA TRP A 80 -6.66 -8.13 13.49
C TRP A 80 -7.38 -8.69 14.73
N LEU A 81 -6.76 -9.63 15.45
CA LEU A 81 -7.28 -10.15 16.73
C LEU A 81 -7.27 -9.10 17.85
N LYS A 82 -6.35 -8.13 17.82
CA LYS A 82 -6.32 -7.02 18.78
C LYS A 82 -7.42 -5.98 18.51
N VAL A 83 -8.01 -5.98 17.32
CA VAL A 83 -9.07 -5.03 16.92
C VAL A 83 -10.46 -5.51 17.35
N LEU A 84 -10.67 -6.83 17.50
CA LEU A 84 -11.97 -7.40 17.81
C LEU A 84 -12.34 -7.37 19.31
N GLY A 85 -11.42 -7.02 20.20
CA GLY A 85 -11.66 -7.02 21.64
C GLY A 85 -11.92 -8.42 22.22
N PRO A 86 -11.95 -8.59 23.55
CA PRO A 86 -12.28 -9.87 24.16
C PRO A 86 -13.78 -10.15 23.97
N GLY A 87 -14.12 -11.11 23.12
CA GLY A 87 -15.53 -11.48 22.87
C GLY A 87 -15.83 -12.17 21.53
N PHE A 88 -14.84 -12.36 20.67
CA PHE A 88 -14.89 -13.27 19.52
C PHE A 88 -13.88 -14.42 19.71
#